data_AF-A0A345QRW0-F1
#
_entry.id   AF-A0A345QRW0-F1
#
_cell.length_a   1.000
_cell.length_b   1.000
_cell.length_c   1.000
_cell.angle_alpha   90.00
_cell.angle_beta   90.00
_cell.angle_gamma   90.00
#
_symmetry.space_group_name_H-M   'P 1'
#
loop_
_entity.id
_entity.type
_entity.pdbx_description
1 polymer ?
#
loop_
_entity_poly.entity_id
_entity_poly.type
_entity_poly.pdbx_seq_one_letter_code
_entity_poly.pdbx_strand_id
1 'polypeptide(L)'
;MSEFLLIVFASFTVFLAENWGNILSGIGTALTVGFSWRAKNAATLAKEASQNTKTKLQGLDLLSEISRLNGRIDDMNYRLEAKDWPIISERATDLRVSIAAIIANDEAVFSKPLQERLGESVSQFRIIAGAADRFVQKADANPDIVRYKRIVADQKETIVLALQEARIKMEVQS
;
A
#
# COMPACT_ATOMS: atom_id res chain seq x y z
N MET A 1 -48.23 60.08 19.00
CA MET A 1 -47.15 59.07 19.02
C MET A 1 -47.69 57.65 18.80
N SER A 2 -48.84 57.27 19.35
CA SER A 2 -49.49 55.96 19.15
C SER A 2 -49.96 55.69 17.71
N GLU A 3 -50.53 56.68 17.03
CA GLU A 3 -51.04 56.50 15.65
C GLU A 3 -49.92 56.31 14.62
N PHE A 4 -48.77 56.96 14.81
CA PHE A 4 -47.60 56.79 13.94
C PHE A 4 -47.02 55.37 14.07
N LEU A 5 -46.98 54.83 15.29
CA LEU A 5 -46.56 53.44 15.52
C LEU A 5 -47.53 52.44 14.88
N LEU A 6 -48.84 52.71 14.91
CA LEU A 6 -49.86 51.87 14.26
C LEU A 6 -49.73 51.85 12.73
N ILE A 7 -49.48 53.00 12.10
CA ILE A 7 -49.31 53.09 10.64
C ILE A 7 -48.01 52.41 10.20
N VAL A 8 -46.93 52.56 10.97
CA VAL A 8 -45.66 51.88 10.70
C VAL A 8 -45.82 50.36 10.86
N PHE A 9 -46.56 49.91 11.88
CA PHE A 9 -46.80 48.47 12.11
C PHE A 9 -47.70 47.86 11.03
N ALA A 10 -48.77 48.55 10.63
CA ALA A 10 -49.65 48.11 9.54
C ALA A 10 -48.89 48.02 8.21
N SER A 11 -48.10 49.04 7.87
CA SER A 11 -47.25 49.06 6.67
C SER A 11 -46.22 47.92 6.67
N PHE A 12 -45.63 47.62 7.83
CA PHE A 12 -44.68 46.53 8.00
C PHE A 12 -45.33 45.15 7.82
N THR A 13 -46.54 44.95 8.34
CA THR A 13 -47.28 43.67 8.21
C THR A 13 -47.73 43.39 6.78
N VAL A 14 -48.18 44.41 6.05
CA VAL A 14 -48.54 44.29 4.62
C VAL A 14 -47.30 44.00 3.77
N PHE A 15 -46.20 44.72 4.02
CA PHE A 15 -44.94 44.47 3.33
C PHE A 15 -44.41 43.05 3.57
N LEU A 16 -44.49 42.55 4.81
CA LEU A 16 -44.12 41.17 5.13
C LEU A 16 -45.04 40.15 4.45
N ALA A 17 -46.35 40.38 4.43
CA ALA A 17 -47.31 39.48 3.79
C ALA A 17 -47.08 39.36 2.28
N GLU A 18 -46.74 40.47 1.61
CA GLU A 18 -46.46 40.49 0.16
C GLU A 18 -45.09 39.91 -0.19
N ASN A 19 -44.09 40.05 0.68
CA ASN A 19 -42.70 39.65 0.39
C ASN A 19 -42.23 38.37 1.09
N TRP A 20 -43.10 37.71 1.87
CA TRP A 20 -42.75 36.50 2.63
C TRP A 20 -42.20 35.37 1.74
N GLY A 21 -42.76 35.19 0.54
CA GLY A 21 -42.28 34.22 -0.44
C GLY A 21 -40.85 34.50 -0.93
N ASN A 22 -40.50 35.77 -1.12
CA ASN A 22 -39.15 36.18 -1.54
C ASN A 22 -38.14 35.99 -0.39
N ILE A 23 -38.54 36.31 0.84
CA ILE A 23 -37.70 36.13 2.05
C ILE A 23 -37.43 34.64 2.28
N LEU A 24 -38.47 33.79 2.26
CA LEU A 24 -38.32 32.34 2.42
C LEU A 24 -37.46 31.72 1.30
N SER A 25 -37.62 32.17 0.06
CA SER A 25 -36.80 31.72 -1.08
C SER A 25 -35.33 32.09 -0.91
N GLY A 26 -35.03 33.31 -0.43
CA GLY A 26 -33.67 33.75 -0.12
C GLY A 26 -33.02 32.93 0.99
N ILE A 27 -33.76 32.66 2.08
CA ILE A 27 -33.28 31.82 3.19
C ILE A 27 -33.04 30.38 2.72
N GLY A 28 -33.97 29.80 1.94
CA GLY A 28 -33.83 28.44 1.40
C GLY A 28 -32.63 28.31 0.47
N THR A 29 -32.37 29.32 -0.37
CA THR A 29 -31.21 29.36 -1.27
C THR A 29 -29.91 29.48 -0.48
N ALA A 30 -29.84 30.37 0.51
CA ALA A 30 -28.66 30.54 1.36
C ALA A 30 -28.33 29.26 2.16
N LEU A 31 -29.35 28.60 2.72
CA LEU A 31 -29.19 27.31 3.39
C LEU A 31 -28.70 26.23 2.43
N THR A 32 -29.27 26.15 1.23
CA THR A 32 -28.87 25.16 0.21
C THR A 32 -27.42 25.35 -0.23
N VAL A 33 -26.99 26.60 -0.45
CA VAL A 33 -25.59 26.92 -0.78
C VAL A 33 -24.67 26.59 0.39
N GLY A 34 -25.05 26.94 1.62
CA GLY A 34 -24.28 26.63 2.84
C GLY A 34 -24.12 25.13 3.07
N PHE A 35 -25.20 24.34 2.94
CA PHE A 35 -25.16 22.89 3.05
C PHE A 35 -24.35 22.26 1.92
N SER A 36 -24.48 22.77 0.68
CA SER A 36 -23.71 22.28 -0.47
C SER A 36 -22.21 22.53 -0.29
N TRP A 37 -21.82 23.69 0.22
CA TRP A 37 -20.41 23.99 0.51
C TRP A 37 -19.85 23.12 1.63
N ARG A 38 -20.61 22.93 2.71
CA ARG A 38 -20.24 22.03 3.81
C ARG A 38 -20.13 20.57 3.35
N ALA A 39 -21.05 20.11 2.51
CA ALA A 39 -21.02 18.77 1.92
C ALA A 39 -19.80 18.59 1.01
N LYS A 40 -19.46 19.59 0.19
CA LYS A 40 -18.25 19.56 -0.65
C LYS A 40 -16.98 19.46 0.20
N ASN A 41 -16.86 20.26 1.26
CA ASN A 41 -15.72 20.20 2.17
C ASN A 41 -15.62 18.85 2.88
N ALA A 42 -16.74 18.32 3.37
CA ALA A 42 -16.79 16.99 3.98
C ALA A 42 -16.40 15.88 2.99
N ALA A 43 -16.84 15.96 1.74
CA ALA A 43 -16.48 15.01 0.69
C ALA A 43 -14.99 15.07 0.34
N THR A 44 -14.39 16.27 0.27
CA THR A 44 -12.94 16.42 0.07
C THR A 44 -12.16 15.82 1.23
N LEU A 45 -12.53 16.13 2.48
CA LEU A 45 -11.88 15.58 3.67
C LEU A 45 -12.02 14.05 3.74
N ALA A 46 -13.18 13.51 3.38
CA ALA A 46 -13.39 12.07 3.31
C ALA A 46 -12.54 11.42 2.21
N LYS A 47 -12.40 12.07 1.05
CA LYS A 47 -11.54 11.60 -0.05
C LYS A 47 -10.07 11.60 0.37
N GLU A 48 -9.58 12.66 1.01
CA GLU A 48 -8.21 12.75 1.52
C GLU A 48 -7.96 11.69 2.61
N ALA A 49 -8.88 11.52 3.56
CA ALA A 49 -8.79 10.48 4.58
C ALA A 49 -8.78 9.07 3.98
N SER A 50 -9.61 8.82 2.96
CA SER A 50 -9.65 7.55 2.25
C SER A 50 -8.36 7.28 1.48
N GLN A 51 -7.80 8.27 0.80
CA GLN A 51 -6.52 8.15 0.09
C GLN A 51 -5.37 7.87 1.07
N ASN A 52 -5.29 8.61 2.17
CA ASN A 52 -4.29 8.40 3.21
C ASN A 52 -4.40 6.99 3.82
N THR A 53 -5.62 6.52 4.07
CA THR A 53 -5.86 5.15 4.57
C THR A 53 -5.42 4.11 3.56
N LYS A 54 -5.74 4.30 2.27
CA LYS A 54 -5.32 3.38 1.20
C LYS A 54 -3.80 3.28 1.12
N THR A 55 -3.08 4.39 1.14
CA THR A 55 -1.60 4.40 1.13
C THR A 55 -1.02 3.69 2.35
N LYS A 56 -1.57 3.94 3.55
CA LYS A 56 -1.14 3.25 4.78
C LYS A 56 -1.36 1.74 4.70
N LEU A 57 -2.51 1.30 4.18
CA LEU A 57 -2.80 -0.13 3.99
C LEU A 57 -1.83 -0.78 3.00
N GLN A 58 -1.58 -0.14 1.86
CA GLN A 58 -0.62 -0.64 0.86
C GLN A 58 0.78 -0.80 1.45
N GLY A 59 1.24 0.15 2.26
CA GLY A 59 2.53 0.03 2.97
C GLY A 59 2.56 -1.14 3.96
N LEU A 60 1.49 -1.34 4.73
CA LEU A 60 1.40 -2.46 5.67
C LEU A 60 1.38 -3.81 4.96
N ASP A 61 0.69 -3.91 3.84
CA ASP A 61 0.66 -5.11 3.00
C ASP A 61 2.07 -5.43 2.47
N LEU A 62 2.79 -4.41 1.98
CA LEU A 62 4.18 -4.56 1.54
C LEU A 62 5.10 -5.04 2.67
N LEU A 63 5.04 -4.41 3.85
CA LEU A 63 5.84 -4.84 5.01
C LEU A 63 5.54 -6.28 5.42
N SER A 64 4.25 -6.64 5.42
CA SER A 64 3.82 -8.01 5.71
C SER A 64 4.40 -8.98 4.67
N GLU A 65 4.37 -8.63 3.39
CA GLU A 65 4.89 -9.52 2.33
C GLU A 65 6.42 -9.68 2.40
N ILE A 66 7.18 -8.60 2.61
CA ILE A 66 8.64 -8.68 2.82
C ILE A 66 8.96 -9.51 4.08
N SER A 67 8.20 -9.32 5.16
CA SER A 67 8.37 -10.11 6.39
C SER A 67 8.13 -11.60 6.15
N ARG A 68 7.12 -11.97 5.35
CA ARG A 68 6.90 -13.36 4.92
C ARG A 68 8.06 -13.90 4.10
N LEU A 69 8.64 -13.09 3.20
CA LEU A 69 9.82 -13.52 2.43
C LEU A 69 11.01 -13.87 3.33
N ASN A 70 11.24 -13.10 4.39
CA ASN A 70 12.30 -13.41 5.35
C ASN A 70 12.10 -14.80 5.99
N GLY A 71 10.86 -15.13 6.38
CA GLY A 71 10.52 -16.47 6.88
C GLY A 71 10.70 -17.58 5.83
N ARG A 72 10.36 -17.30 4.57
CA ARG A 72 10.54 -18.26 3.45
C ARG A 72 12.02 -18.50 3.12
N ILE A 73 12.87 -17.48 3.26
CA ILE A 73 14.33 -17.62 3.15
C ILE A 73 14.88 -18.52 4.26
N ASP A 74 14.38 -18.40 5.48
CA ASP A 74 14.80 -19.27 6.58
C ASP A 74 14.38 -20.73 6.37
N ASP A 75 13.15 -20.98 5.89
CA ASP A 75 12.73 -22.32 5.45
C ASP A 75 13.63 -22.83 4.32
N MET A 76 13.93 -22.01 3.30
CA MET A 76 14.85 -22.39 2.22
C MET A 76 16.23 -22.85 2.74
N ASN A 77 16.82 -22.10 3.68
CA ASN A 77 18.11 -22.46 4.26
C ASN A 77 18.03 -23.80 5.01
N TYR A 78 16.96 -24.02 5.77
CA TYR A 78 16.70 -25.30 6.43
C TYR A 78 16.55 -26.46 5.43
N ARG A 79 15.84 -26.25 4.31
CA ARG A 79 15.69 -27.26 3.24
C ARG A 79 17.01 -27.58 2.55
N LEU A 80 17.86 -26.57 2.33
CA LEU A 80 19.22 -26.77 1.81
C LEU A 80 20.09 -27.62 2.75
N GLU A 81 19.95 -27.44 4.06
CA GLU A 81 20.63 -28.29 5.05
C GLU A 81 20.13 -29.73 5.03
N ALA A 82 18.81 -29.91 4.92
CA ALA A 82 18.18 -31.22 4.78
C ALA A 82 18.40 -31.88 3.40
N LYS A 83 18.95 -31.15 2.42
CA LYS A 83 19.12 -31.59 1.02
C LYS A 83 17.80 -32.04 0.36
N ASP A 84 16.71 -31.35 0.71
CA ASP A 84 15.37 -31.66 0.23
C ASP A 84 15.11 -31.02 -1.15
N TRP A 85 15.77 -31.56 -2.18
CA TRP A 85 15.83 -30.96 -3.52
C TRP A 85 14.47 -30.68 -4.18
N PRO A 86 13.46 -31.56 -4.09
CA PRO A 86 12.13 -31.26 -4.62
C PRO A 86 11.53 -30.00 -3.99
N ILE A 87 11.63 -29.86 -2.67
CA ILE A 87 11.09 -28.69 -1.95
C ILE A 87 11.94 -27.43 -2.20
N ILE A 88 13.26 -27.57 -2.31
CA ILE A 88 14.16 -26.44 -2.66
C ILE A 88 13.74 -25.82 -3.99
N SER A 89 13.40 -26.63 -5.01
CA SER A 89 12.97 -26.07 -6.29
C SER A 89 11.68 -25.26 -6.18
N GLU A 90 10.68 -25.80 -5.49
CA GLU A 90 9.40 -25.13 -5.23
C GLU A 90 9.62 -23.81 -4.49
N ARG A 91 10.36 -23.85 -3.38
CA ARG A 91 10.61 -22.67 -2.54
C ARG A 91 11.42 -21.61 -3.26
N ALA A 92 12.37 -22.00 -4.11
CA ALA A 92 13.19 -21.06 -4.86
C ALA A 92 12.34 -20.36 -5.93
N THR A 93 11.44 -21.10 -6.56
CA THR A 93 10.48 -20.55 -7.51
C THR A 93 9.52 -19.58 -6.85
N ASP A 94 8.98 -19.95 -5.68
CA ASP A 94 8.07 -19.10 -4.91
C ASP A 94 8.74 -17.79 -4.44
N LEU A 95 9.95 -17.87 -3.88
CA LEU A 95 10.76 -16.69 -3.52
C LEU A 95 11.01 -15.80 -4.73
N ARG A 96 11.41 -16.39 -5.87
CA ARG A 96 11.65 -15.67 -7.12
C ARG A 96 10.40 -14.90 -7.59
N VAL A 97 9.25 -15.54 -7.60
CA VAL A 97 7.98 -14.93 -8.06
C VAL A 97 7.56 -13.81 -7.11
N SER A 98 7.66 -14.05 -5.80
CA SER A 98 7.23 -13.09 -4.79
C SER A 98 8.14 -11.85 -4.77
N ILE A 99 9.47 -12.03 -4.88
CA ILE A 99 10.41 -10.91 -5.00
C ILE A 99 10.15 -10.11 -6.29
N ALA A 100 9.94 -10.79 -7.42
CA ALA A 100 9.63 -10.11 -8.69
C ALA A 100 8.32 -9.30 -8.62
N ALA A 101 7.31 -9.81 -7.92
CA ALA A 101 6.06 -9.09 -7.70
C ALA A 101 6.25 -7.83 -6.84
N ILE A 102 7.09 -7.90 -5.79
CA ILE A 102 7.43 -6.72 -4.96
C ILE A 102 8.16 -5.67 -5.79
N ILE A 103 9.14 -6.07 -6.61
CA ILE A 103 9.85 -5.12 -7.48
C ILE A 103 8.85 -4.44 -8.43
N ALA A 104 7.97 -5.19 -9.08
CA ALA A 104 7.06 -4.65 -10.08
C ALA A 104 5.96 -3.72 -9.52
N ASN A 105 5.49 -3.96 -8.30
CA ASN A 105 4.40 -3.19 -7.70
C ASN A 105 4.89 -1.97 -6.89
N ASP A 106 6.12 -2.02 -6.37
CA ASP A 106 6.58 -1.09 -5.34
C ASP A 106 7.95 -0.43 -5.68
N GLU A 107 8.24 -0.21 -6.97
CA GLU A 107 9.49 0.41 -7.42
C GLU A 107 9.79 1.72 -6.67
N ALA A 108 8.79 2.58 -6.42
CA ALA A 108 9.01 3.87 -5.76
C ALA A 108 9.41 3.79 -4.27
N VAL A 109 9.32 2.60 -3.66
CA VAL A 109 9.64 2.39 -2.24
C VAL A 109 11.13 2.18 -2.03
N PHE A 110 11.78 1.44 -2.91
CA PHE A 110 13.17 1.00 -2.73
C PHE A 110 14.17 1.89 -3.47
N SER A 111 15.37 2.01 -2.91
CA SER A 111 16.51 2.63 -3.58
C SER A 111 16.91 1.82 -4.83
N LYS A 112 17.38 2.50 -5.88
CA LYS A 112 17.84 1.83 -7.13
C LYS A 112 18.86 0.70 -6.85
N PRO A 113 19.88 0.90 -5.98
CA PRO A 113 20.83 -0.18 -5.68
C PRO A 113 20.14 -1.39 -5.04
N LEU A 114 19.15 -1.18 -4.18
CA LEU A 114 18.41 -2.27 -3.57
C LEU A 114 17.51 -2.99 -4.58
N GLN A 115 16.86 -2.26 -5.49
CA GLN A 115 16.10 -2.87 -6.59
C GLN A 115 16.96 -3.78 -7.46
N GLU A 116 18.17 -3.32 -7.81
CA GLU A 116 19.15 -4.12 -8.56
C GLU A 116 19.51 -5.40 -7.80
N ARG A 117 19.81 -5.29 -6.49
CA ARG A 117 20.08 -6.46 -5.63
C ARG A 117 18.90 -7.43 -5.56
N LEU A 118 17.66 -6.92 -5.45
CA LEU A 118 16.45 -7.76 -5.48
C LEU A 118 16.28 -8.45 -6.85
N GLY A 119 16.59 -7.75 -7.94
CA GLY A 119 16.60 -8.32 -9.29
C GLY A 119 17.68 -9.41 -9.47
N GLU A 120 18.84 -9.23 -8.85
CA GLU A 120 19.85 -10.28 -8.75
C GLU A 120 19.36 -11.48 -7.94
N SER A 121 18.62 -11.26 -6.83
CA SER A 121 18.01 -12.34 -6.04
C SER A 121 17.10 -13.22 -6.92
N VAL A 122 16.26 -12.61 -7.77
CA VAL A 122 15.37 -13.33 -8.72
C VAL A 122 16.19 -14.26 -9.62
N SER A 123 17.31 -13.77 -10.15
CA SER A 123 18.19 -14.55 -11.02
C SER A 123 18.91 -15.67 -10.25
N GLN A 124 19.34 -15.42 -9.03
CA GLN A 124 20.01 -16.40 -8.18
C GLN A 124 19.06 -17.52 -7.74
N PHE A 125 17.82 -17.20 -7.35
CA PHE A 125 16.82 -18.20 -7.03
C PHE A 125 16.41 -19.04 -8.25
N ARG A 126 16.40 -18.44 -9.45
CA ARG A 126 16.22 -19.22 -10.70
C ARG A 126 17.33 -20.25 -10.90
N ILE A 127 18.59 -19.90 -10.58
CA ILE A 127 19.73 -20.83 -10.69
C ILE A 127 19.58 -21.98 -9.70
N ILE A 128 19.18 -21.70 -8.44
CA ILE A 128 18.94 -22.72 -7.42
C ILE A 128 17.82 -23.66 -7.85
N ALA A 129 16.66 -23.12 -8.26
CA ALA A 129 15.52 -23.92 -8.72
C ALA A 129 15.92 -24.85 -9.88
N GLY A 130 16.56 -24.29 -10.92
CA GLY A 130 16.98 -25.08 -12.07
C GLY A 130 18.04 -26.15 -11.74
N ALA A 131 18.89 -25.93 -10.74
CA ALA A 131 19.84 -26.93 -10.29
C ALA A 131 19.16 -28.07 -9.51
N ALA A 132 18.24 -27.71 -8.62
CA ALA A 132 17.42 -28.67 -7.88
C ALA A 132 16.57 -29.53 -8.84
N ASP A 133 15.91 -28.93 -9.83
CA ASP A 133 15.13 -29.66 -10.84
C ASP A 133 15.98 -30.65 -11.65
N ARG A 134 17.16 -30.22 -12.11
CA ARG A 134 18.08 -31.10 -12.86
C ARG A 134 18.52 -32.28 -12.02
N PHE A 135 18.80 -32.07 -10.72
CA PHE A 135 19.15 -33.14 -9.81
C PHE A 135 18.00 -34.13 -9.65
N VAL A 136 16.78 -33.65 -9.43
CA VAL A 136 15.58 -34.50 -9.26
C VAL A 136 15.28 -35.30 -10.54
N GLN A 137 15.41 -34.69 -11.72
CA GLN A 137 15.03 -35.32 -12.99
C GLN A 137 16.09 -36.27 -13.56
N LYS A 138 17.38 -35.94 -13.44
CA LYS A 138 18.45 -36.64 -14.16
C LYS A 138 19.47 -37.32 -13.25
N ALA A 139 19.46 -37.04 -11.94
CA ALA A 139 20.47 -37.49 -10.98
C ALA A 139 21.93 -37.16 -11.38
N ASP A 140 22.14 -36.25 -12.32
CA ASP A 140 23.38 -36.19 -13.12
C ASP A 140 24.39 -35.13 -12.62
N ALA A 141 24.02 -34.34 -11.61
CA ALA A 141 24.94 -33.39 -10.99
C ALA A 141 24.50 -33.08 -9.56
N ASN A 142 25.34 -33.43 -8.58
CA ASN A 142 25.12 -33.07 -7.19
C ASN A 142 25.24 -31.54 -7.04
N PRO A 143 24.17 -30.82 -6.65
CA PRO A 143 24.23 -29.38 -6.62
C PRO A 143 25.14 -28.87 -5.50
N ASP A 144 25.80 -27.74 -5.74
CA ASP A 144 26.73 -27.14 -4.78
C ASP A 144 25.97 -26.46 -3.63
N ILE A 145 25.68 -27.24 -2.59
CA ILE A 145 24.97 -26.79 -1.38
C ILE A 145 25.68 -25.61 -0.72
N VAL A 146 27.02 -25.62 -0.65
CA VAL A 146 27.78 -24.57 0.04
C VAL A 146 27.60 -23.25 -0.68
N ARG A 147 27.68 -23.26 -2.01
CA ARG A 147 27.39 -22.09 -2.84
C ARG A 147 25.95 -21.60 -2.66
N TYR A 148 24.96 -22.50 -2.64
CA TYR A 148 23.55 -22.10 -2.53
C TYR A 148 23.20 -21.56 -1.15
N LYS A 149 23.77 -22.13 -0.08
CA LYS A 149 23.61 -21.58 1.27
C LYS A 149 24.20 -20.17 1.37
N ARG A 150 25.35 -19.90 0.74
CA ARG A 150 25.93 -18.55 0.67
C ARG A 150 24.98 -17.59 -0.04
N ILE A 151 24.49 -17.98 -1.21
CA ILE A 151 23.48 -17.20 -1.95
C ILE A 151 22.27 -16.88 -1.06
N VAL A 152 21.68 -17.88 -0.39
CA VAL A 152 20.50 -17.68 0.46
C VAL A 152 20.80 -16.77 1.64
N ALA A 153 21.98 -16.87 2.25
CA ALA A 153 22.42 -15.98 3.31
C ALA A 153 22.59 -14.52 2.82
N ASP A 154 23.23 -14.32 1.68
CA ASP A 154 23.40 -12.99 1.06
C ASP A 154 22.03 -12.39 0.70
N GLN A 155 21.10 -13.21 0.21
CA GLN A 155 19.74 -12.76 -0.09
C GLN A 155 18.92 -12.47 1.15
N LYS A 156 19.16 -13.16 2.26
CA LYS A 156 18.54 -12.80 3.55
C LYS A 156 18.87 -11.38 3.94
N GLU A 157 20.14 -10.99 3.81
CA GLU A 157 20.58 -9.63 4.09
C GLU A 157 19.87 -8.61 3.18
N THR A 158 19.78 -8.88 1.88
CA THR A 158 19.04 -8.03 0.94
C THR A 158 17.56 -7.85 1.34
N ILE A 159 16.89 -8.91 1.79
CA ILE A 159 15.49 -8.83 2.25
C ILE A 159 15.37 -8.03 3.55
N VAL A 160 16.30 -8.19 4.48
CA VAL A 160 16.34 -7.40 5.72
C VAL A 160 16.52 -5.91 5.42
N LEU A 161 17.40 -5.56 4.48
CA LEU A 161 17.57 -4.18 4.02
C LEU A 161 16.29 -3.64 3.36
N ALA A 162 15.61 -4.46 2.55
CA ALA A 162 14.32 -4.08 1.96
C ALA A 162 13.23 -3.82 3.00
N LEU A 163 13.18 -4.63 4.07
CA LEU A 163 12.27 -4.41 5.19
C LEU A 163 12.56 -3.07 5.89
N GLN A 164 13.83 -2.74 6.09
CA GLN A 164 14.25 -1.48 6.72
C GLN A 164 13.88 -0.28 5.85
N GLU A 165 14.19 -0.30 4.54
CA GLU A 165 13.84 0.80 3.64
C GLU A 165 12.32 1.00 3.54
N ALA A 166 11.55 -0.09 3.40
CA ALA A 166 10.09 -0.03 3.37
C ALA A 166 9.52 0.60 4.66
N ARG A 167 10.07 0.23 5.83
CA ARG A 167 9.66 0.81 7.11
C ARG A 167 9.96 2.29 7.20
N ILE A 168 11.17 2.72 6.84
CA ILE A 168 11.57 4.14 6.83
C ILE A 168 10.63 4.94 5.91
N LYS A 169 10.34 4.41 4.72
CA LYS A 169 9.45 5.06 3.76
C LYS A 169 8.04 5.28 4.34
N MET A 170 7.52 4.30 5.08
CA MET A 170 6.21 4.40 5.72
C MET A 170 6.19 5.40 6.89
N GLU A 171 7.25 5.44 7.71
CA GLU A 171 7.36 6.40 8.81
C GLU A 171 7.46 7.85 8.31
N VAL A 172 8.07 8.08 7.14
CA VAL A 172 8.13 9.41 6.50
C VAL A 172 6.78 9.83 5.89
N GLN A 173 5.94 8.88 5.48
CA GLN A 173 4.63 9.13 4.89
C GLN A 173 3.48 9.23 5.90
N SER A 174 3.70 8.83 7.16
CA SER A 174 2.67 8.75 8.21
C SER A 174 2.40 10.06 8.91
#